data_AF-A0A522WMQ9-F1
#
_entry.id   AF-A0A522WMQ9-F1
#
_cell.length_a   1.000
_cell.length_b   1.000
_cell.length_c   1.000
_cell.angle_alpha   90.00
_cell.angle_beta   90.00
_cell.angle_gamma   90.00
#
_symmetry.space_group_name_H-M   'P 1'
#
loop_
_entity.id
_entity.type
_entity.pdbx_description
1 polymer ?
#
loop_
_entity_poly.entity_id
_entity_poly.type
_entity_poly.pdbx_seq_one_letter_code
_entity_poly.pdbx_strand_id
1 'polypeptide(L)'
;MPSFFRYFKASALFTVVSLVAAWFVGLHYGHSPSAALATVFIVAVLAVLEVSLSFDNAVVNAKVLTTMSPVWQRRFITWGIVVAVFGMRIVFPLLIVGAMVRISPWDALILAARRPDEYARIMIAAHVSIAAFGGSFLAMVGLKYFFNVKKSIHWVRMIEEPLT
;
A
#
# COMPACT_ATOMS: atom_id res chain seq x y z
N MET A 1 -30.26 10.85 -12.38
CA MET A 1 -29.03 10.16 -11.91
C MET A 1 -27.83 11.02 -12.29
N PRO A 2 -26.95 11.41 -11.34
CA PRO A 2 -25.68 12.02 -11.74
C PRO A 2 -24.97 11.09 -12.72
N SER A 3 -24.48 11.63 -13.85
CA SER A 3 -23.86 10.82 -14.90
C SER A 3 -22.64 10.11 -14.35
N PHE A 4 -22.37 8.89 -14.82
CA PHE A 4 -21.14 8.11 -14.52
C PHE A 4 -19.89 9.00 -14.54
N PHE A 5 -19.77 9.85 -15.56
CA PHE A 5 -18.69 10.81 -15.72
C PHE A 5 -18.52 11.79 -14.54
N ARG A 6 -19.59 12.16 -13.83
CA ARG A 6 -19.49 13.08 -12.68
C ARG A 6 -18.76 12.47 -11.48
N TYR A 7 -18.85 11.15 -11.28
CA TYR A 7 -18.12 10.46 -10.20
C TYR A 7 -16.66 10.22 -10.55
N PHE A 8 -16.36 9.89 -11.82
CA PHE A 8 -15.01 9.53 -12.25
C PHE A 8 -14.17 10.70 -12.77
N LYS A 9 -14.75 11.89 -13.00
CA LYS A 9 -14.00 13.03 -13.56
C LYS A 9 -12.77 13.39 -12.74
N ALA A 10 -12.90 13.45 -11.42
CA ALA A 10 -11.80 13.82 -10.53
C ALA A 10 -10.69 12.76 -10.51
N SER A 11 -11.05 11.48 -10.44
CA SER A 11 -10.08 10.38 -10.46
C SER A 11 -9.41 10.25 -11.83
N ALA A 12 -10.15 10.37 -12.92
CA ALA A 12 -9.60 10.35 -14.27
C ALA A 12 -8.61 11.49 -14.50
N LEU A 13 -8.95 12.72 -14.08
CA LEU A 13 -8.05 13.86 -14.17
C LEU A 13 -6.78 13.62 -13.34
N PHE A 14 -6.92 13.12 -12.10
CA PHE A 14 -5.78 12.83 -11.23
C PHE A 14 -4.86 11.75 -11.83
N THR A 15 -5.42 10.71 -12.44
CA THR A 15 -4.65 9.68 -13.14
C THR A 15 -3.88 10.28 -14.31
N VAL A 16 -4.52 11.08 -15.16
CA VAL A 16 -3.84 11.73 -16.29
C VAL A 16 -2.71 12.63 -15.81
N VAL A 17 -2.96 13.47 -14.79
CA VAL A 17 -1.92 14.33 -14.19
C VAL A 17 -0.76 13.50 -13.64
N SER A 18 -1.05 12.38 -12.98
CA SER A 18 -0.02 11.49 -12.42
C SER A 18 0.81 10.80 -13.51
N LEU A 19 0.20 10.36 -14.61
CA LEU A 19 0.92 9.78 -15.75
C LEU A 19 1.78 10.82 -16.48
N VAL A 20 1.28 12.05 -16.62
CA VAL A 20 2.07 13.17 -17.14
C VAL A 20 3.24 13.50 -16.21
N ALA A 21 3.04 13.50 -14.90
CA ALA A 21 4.13 13.67 -13.94
C ALA A 21 5.16 12.54 -14.05
N ALA A 22 4.72 11.28 -14.21
CA ALA A 22 5.61 10.14 -14.43
C ALA A 22 6.47 10.28 -15.69
N TRP A 23 5.91 10.85 -16.77
CA TRP A 23 6.66 11.19 -17.98
C TRP A 23 7.80 12.16 -17.68
N PHE A 24 7.51 13.27 -16.99
CA PHE A 24 8.53 14.27 -16.64
C PHE A 24 9.59 13.70 -15.68
N VAL A 25 9.19 12.84 -14.74
CA VAL A 25 10.12 12.13 -13.85
C VAL A 25 11.06 11.23 -14.66
N GLY A 26 10.54 10.44 -15.60
CA GLY A 26 11.36 9.57 -16.44
C GLY A 26 12.32 10.35 -17.35
N LEU A 27 11.90 11.51 -17.86
CA LEU A 27 12.81 12.43 -18.56
C LEU A 27 13.89 13.00 -17.64
N HIS A 28 13.55 13.36 -16.40
CA HIS A 28 14.48 13.96 -15.46
C HIS A 28 15.61 12.99 -15.05
N TYR A 29 15.28 11.73 -14.79
CA TYR A 29 16.28 10.73 -14.38
C TYR A 29 16.96 10.05 -15.57
N GLY A 30 16.21 9.65 -16.60
CA GLY A 30 16.71 8.83 -17.70
C GLY A 30 17.16 9.61 -18.95
N HIS A 31 16.95 10.93 -19.00
CA HIS A 31 17.37 11.85 -20.07
C HIS A 31 16.98 11.41 -21.50
N SER A 32 15.98 10.54 -21.64
CA SER A 32 15.57 9.96 -22.92
C SER A 32 14.05 9.73 -22.99
N PRO A 33 13.43 9.86 -24.18
CA PRO A 33 11.99 9.58 -24.34
C PRO A 33 11.62 8.12 -24.06
N SER A 34 12.54 7.17 -24.33
CA SER A 34 12.35 5.76 -24.01
C SER A 34 12.28 5.51 -22.50
N ALA A 35 13.14 6.17 -21.71
CA ALA A 35 13.07 6.11 -20.25
C ALA A 35 11.75 6.71 -19.73
N ALA A 36 11.29 7.82 -20.30
CA ALA A 36 10.00 8.42 -19.95
C ALA A 36 8.82 7.48 -20.21
N LEU A 37 8.76 6.84 -21.39
CA LEU A 37 7.75 5.83 -21.70
C LEU A 37 7.80 4.65 -20.73
N ALA A 38 9.00 4.16 -20.40
CA ALA A 38 9.18 3.07 -19.45
C ALA A 38 8.66 3.46 -18.05
N THR A 39 8.97 4.66 -17.57
CA THR A 39 8.47 5.16 -16.27
C THR A 39 6.94 5.28 -16.27
N VAL A 40 6.34 5.83 -17.32
CA VAL A 40 4.87 5.92 -17.46
C VAL A 40 4.24 4.53 -17.44
N PHE A 41 4.82 3.58 -18.18
CA PHE A 41 4.36 2.19 -18.20
C PHE A 41 4.41 1.55 -16.82
N ILE A 42 5.54 1.68 -16.11
CA ILE A 42 5.69 1.18 -14.73
C ILE A 42 4.63 1.80 -13.82
N VAL A 43 4.46 3.12 -13.85
CA VAL A 43 3.47 3.81 -13.01
C VAL A 43 2.05 3.35 -13.35
N ALA A 44 1.71 3.15 -14.63
CA ALA A 44 0.41 2.64 -15.04
C ALA A 44 0.15 1.23 -14.52
N VAL A 45 1.12 0.32 -14.64
CA VAL A 45 1.03 -1.05 -14.12
C VAL A 45 0.88 -1.03 -12.60
N LEU A 46 1.70 -0.26 -11.89
CA LEU A 46 1.61 -0.12 -10.43
C LEU A 46 0.26 0.46 -10.02
N ALA A 47 -0.28 1.44 -10.75
CA ALA A 47 -1.60 1.99 -10.46
C ALA A 47 -2.71 0.93 -10.62
N VAL A 48 -2.68 0.12 -11.68
CA VAL A 48 -3.64 -0.98 -11.88
C VAL A 48 -3.53 -2.02 -10.77
N LEU A 49 -2.31 -2.41 -10.40
CA LEU A 49 -2.05 -3.36 -9.31
C LEU A 49 -2.58 -2.79 -7.98
N GLU A 50 -2.27 -1.54 -7.67
CA GLU A 50 -2.66 -0.90 -6.42
C GLU A 50 -4.19 -0.75 -6.32
N VAL A 51 -4.87 -0.37 -7.41
CA VAL A 51 -6.34 -0.27 -7.44
C VAL A 51 -6.97 -1.65 -7.23
N SER A 52 -6.45 -2.68 -7.90
CA SER A 52 -6.96 -4.05 -7.77
C SER A 52 -6.84 -4.56 -6.33
N LEU A 53 -5.65 -4.45 -5.72
CA LEU A 53 -5.41 -4.88 -4.34
C LEU A 53 -6.15 -4.04 -3.32
N SER A 54 -6.36 -2.75 -3.60
CA SER A 54 -7.13 -1.86 -2.72
C SER A 54 -8.63 -2.17 -2.77
N PHE A 55 -9.15 -2.69 -3.87
CA PHE A 55 -10.57 -3.00 -4.02
C PHE A 55 -11.01 -4.12 -3.08
N ASP A 56 -10.26 -5.23 -3.03
CA ASP A 56 -10.54 -6.35 -2.13
C ASP A 56 -10.54 -5.91 -0.66
N ASN A 57 -9.55 -5.10 -0.29
CA ASN A 57 -9.45 -4.51 1.04
C ASN A 57 -10.61 -3.55 1.34
N ALA A 58 -11.04 -2.74 0.36
CA ALA A 58 -12.14 -1.80 0.53
C ALA A 58 -13.48 -2.51 0.76
N VAL A 59 -13.74 -3.64 0.09
CA VAL A 59 -14.98 -4.42 0.26
C VAL A 59 -15.09 -4.98 1.69
N VAL A 60 -14.02 -5.60 2.19
CA VAL A 60 -14.02 -6.15 3.57
C VAL A 60 -14.14 -5.01 4.59
N ASN A 61 -13.41 -3.92 4.41
CA ASN A 61 -13.47 -2.77 5.31
C ASN A 61 -14.84 -2.08 5.29
N ALA A 62 -15.50 -1.98 4.15
CA ALA A 62 -16.84 -1.43 4.04
C ALA A 62 -17.87 -2.25 4.84
N LYS A 63 -17.77 -3.58 4.80
CA LYS A 63 -18.63 -4.47 5.61
C LYS A 63 -18.44 -4.27 7.10
N VAL A 64 -17.21 -4.03 7.55
CA VAL A 64 -16.92 -3.72 8.96
C VAL A 64 -17.39 -2.30 9.31
N LEU A 65 -17.27 -1.35 8.39
CA LEU A 65 -17.66 0.04 8.60
C LEU A 65 -19.16 0.19 8.89
N THR A 66 -20.03 -0.60 8.24
CA THR A 66 -21.49 -0.53 8.47
C THR A 66 -21.91 -0.95 9.87
N THR A 67 -21.09 -1.72 10.59
CA THR A 67 -21.38 -2.13 11.98
C THR A 67 -20.89 -1.12 13.01
N MET A 68 -20.14 -0.10 12.59
CA MET A 68 -19.59 0.94 13.47
C MET A 68 -20.59 2.07 13.69
N SER A 69 -20.51 2.73 14.86
CA SER A 69 -21.25 3.97 15.11
C SER A 69 -20.87 5.09 14.11
N PRO A 70 -21.76 6.05 13.81
CA PRO A 70 -21.52 7.10 12.81
C PRO A 70 -20.22 7.92 13.03
N VAL A 71 -19.85 8.16 14.29
CA VAL A 71 -18.62 8.90 14.64
C VAL A 71 -17.37 8.14 14.17
N TRP A 72 -17.34 6.83 14.42
CA TRP A 72 -16.22 5.99 14.03
C TRP A 72 -16.17 5.75 12.52
N GLN A 73 -17.31 5.69 11.84
CA GLN A 73 -17.35 5.65 10.37
C GLN A 73 -16.66 6.87 9.77
N ARG A 74 -17.01 8.06 10.26
CA ARG A 74 -16.42 9.32 9.78
C ARG A 74 -14.93 9.39 10.07
N ARG A 75 -14.50 8.98 11.27
CA ARG A 75 -13.07 8.93 11.64
C ARG A 75 -12.28 7.96 10.77
N PHE A 76 -12.82 6.79 10.48
CA PHE A 76 -12.17 5.81 9.62
C PHE A 76 -11.97 6.34 8.20
N ILE A 77 -13.01 6.95 7.61
CA ILE A 77 -12.90 7.53 6.26
C ILE A 77 -11.93 8.72 6.24
N THR A 78 -11.93 9.55 7.28
CA THR A 78 -11.11 10.78 7.30
C THR A 78 -9.65 10.48 7.65
N TRP A 79 -9.41 9.82 8.77
CA TRP A 79 -8.07 9.56 9.28
C TRP A 79 -7.52 8.20 8.85
N GLY A 80 -8.36 7.17 8.82
CA GLY A 80 -7.94 5.83 8.43
C GLY A 80 -7.40 5.78 7.01
N ILE A 81 -8.11 6.39 6.05
CA ILE A 81 -7.64 6.47 4.65
C ILE A 81 -6.36 7.32 4.55
N VAL A 82 -6.27 8.46 5.24
CA VAL A 82 -5.07 9.31 5.21
C VAL A 82 -3.85 8.56 5.76
N VAL A 83 -3.99 7.86 6.88
CA VAL A 83 -2.91 7.05 7.45
C VAL A 83 -2.57 5.87 6.55
N ALA A 84 -3.57 5.20 5.97
CA ALA A 84 -3.32 4.08 5.07
C ALA A 84 -2.58 4.51 3.79
N VAL A 85 -2.95 5.65 3.20
CA VAL A 85 -2.33 6.13 1.96
C VAL A 85 -0.99 6.80 2.22
N PHE A 86 -0.92 7.80 3.10
CA PHE A 86 0.30 8.57 3.30
C PHE A 86 1.21 7.95 4.37
N GLY A 87 0.62 7.43 5.44
CA GLY A 87 1.36 6.77 6.51
C GLY A 87 2.07 5.52 5.99
N MET A 88 1.36 4.60 5.35
CA MET A 88 1.97 3.36 4.86
C MET A 88 2.83 3.52 3.61
N ARG A 89 2.51 4.46 2.70
CA ARG A 89 3.25 4.59 1.43
C ARG A 89 4.40 5.59 1.48
N ILE A 90 4.32 6.62 2.31
CA ILE A 90 5.37 7.66 2.38
C ILE A 90 6.11 7.56 3.71
N VAL A 91 5.40 7.72 4.83
CA VAL A 91 6.04 7.82 6.15
C VAL A 91 6.74 6.51 6.51
N PHE A 92 6.07 5.37 6.33
CA PHE A 92 6.59 4.07 6.73
C PHE A 92 7.89 3.66 6.00
N PRO A 93 8.00 3.76 4.66
CA PRO A 93 9.27 3.53 3.97
C PRO A 93 10.40 4.46 4.43
N LEU A 94 10.11 5.74 4.66
CA LEU A 94 11.10 6.70 5.16
C LEU A 94 11.57 6.38 6.58
N LEU A 95 10.67 5.91 7.44
CA LEU A 95 11.03 5.46 8.79
C LEU A 95 11.93 4.22 8.75
N ILE A 96 11.66 3.27 7.84
CA ILE A 96 12.51 2.08 7.67
C ILE A 96 13.91 2.49 7.23
N VAL A 97 14.02 3.31 6.18
CA VAL A 97 15.32 3.76 5.69
C VAL A 97 16.05 4.58 6.75
N GLY A 98 15.34 5.51 7.41
CA GLY A 98 15.87 6.29 8.53
C GLY A 98 16.43 5.41 9.64
N ALA A 99 15.74 4.35 10.01
CA ALA A 99 16.21 3.39 11.02
C ALA A 99 17.43 2.59 10.55
N MET A 100 17.45 2.13 9.29
CA MET A 100 18.50 1.27 8.74
C MET A 100 19.85 1.99 8.62
N VAL A 101 19.85 3.25 8.17
CA VAL A 101 21.08 4.06 8.04
C VAL A 101 21.24 5.10 9.15
N ARG A 102 20.39 5.05 10.19
CA ARG A 102 20.40 5.92 11.37
C ARG A 102 20.37 7.42 11.04
N ILE A 103 19.53 7.82 10.09
CA ILE A 103 19.29 9.23 9.72
C ILE A 103 17.86 9.65 10.06
N SER A 104 17.60 10.96 10.08
CA SER A 104 16.26 11.45 10.32
C SER A 104 15.33 11.14 9.13
N PRO A 105 13.99 11.06 9.31
CA PRO A 105 13.05 10.86 8.21
C PRO A 105 13.13 11.94 7.13
N TRP A 106 13.53 13.16 7.52
CA TRP A 106 13.75 14.27 6.60
C TRP A 106 14.97 14.02 5.70
N ASP A 107 16.07 13.54 6.28
CA ASP A 107 17.26 13.18 5.50
C ASP A 107 16.98 11.97 4.61
N ALA A 108 16.17 11.01 5.07
CA ALA A 108 15.72 9.89 4.24
C ALA A 108 14.89 10.36 3.03
N LEU A 109 14.06 11.40 3.20
CA LEU A 109 13.31 12.02 2.10
C LEU A 109 14.25 12.69 1.10
N ILE A 110 15.24 13.43 1.60
CA ILE A 110 16.27 14.05 0.74
C ILE A 110 17.06 12.97 -0.01
N LEU A 111 17.42 11.87 0.67
CA LEU A 111 18.11 10.73 0.06
C LEU A 111 17.26 10.11 -1.06
N ALA A 112 15.98 9.86 -0.81
CA ALA A 112 15.05 9.34 -1.81
C ALA A 112 14.97 10.23 -3.06
N ALA A 113 14.96 11.56 -2.86
CA ALA A 113 14.82 12.53 -3.95
C ALA A 113 16.13 12.80 -4.72
N ARG A 114 17.28 12.72 -4.05
CA ARG A 114 18.59 13.06 -4.65
C ARG A 114 19.38 11.85 -5.13
N ARG A 115 19.19 10.70 -4.50
CA ARG A 115 19.93 9.46 -4.77
C ARG A 115 18.99 8.25 -4.70
N PRO A 116 18.06 8.12 -5.66
CA PRO A 116 17.06 7.07 -5.67
C PRO A 116 17.69 5.65 -5.68
N ASP A 117 18.83 5.47 -6.33
CA ASP A 117 19.52 4.16 -6.38
C ASP A 117 20.09 3.74 -5.02
N GLU A 118 20.60 4.69 -4.24
CA GLU A 118 21.10 4.45 -2.89
C GLU A 118 19.92 4.13 -1.94
N TYR A 119 18.84 4.91 -2.04
CA TYR A 119 17.60 4.64 -1.31
C TYR A 119 17.03 3.25 -1.63
N ALA A 120 16.97 2.88 -2.90
CA ALA A 120 16.50 1.56 -3.34
C ALA A 120 17.38 0.43 -2.78
N ARG A 121 18.70 0.60 -2.76
CA ARG A 121 19.63 -0.38 -2.19
C ARG A 121 19.39 -0.62 -0.69
N ILE A 122 19.19 0.45 0.08
CA ILE A 122 18.89 0.35 1.52
C ILE A 122 17.53 -0.32 1.73
N MET A 123 16.53 0.03 0.91
CA MET A 123 15.20 -0.59 0.96
C MET A 123 15.25 -2.09 0.67
N ILE A 124 16.01 -2.49 -0.36
CA ILE A 124 16.25 -3.90 -0.68
C ILE A 124 16.99 -4.58 0.46
N ALA A 125 18.00 -3.96 1.09
CA ALA A 125 18.66 -4.55 2.25
C ALA A 125 17.69 -4.81 3.42
N ALA A 126 16.66 -3.97 3.59
CA ALA A 126 15.61 -4.13 4.61
C ALA A 126 14.53 -5.17 4.26
N HIS A 127 14.49 -5.71 3.03
CA HIS A 127 13.39 -6.56 2.56
C HIS A 127 13.14 -7.78 3.45
N VAL A 128 14.20 -8.42 3.97
CA VAL A 128 14.09 -9.60 4.84
C VAL A 128 13.35 -9.25 6.12
N SER A 129 13.70 -8.15 6.77
CA SER A 129 13.06 -7.71 8.01
C SER A 129 11.60 -7.32 7.79
N ILE A 130 11.29 -6.64 6.68
CA ILE A 130 9.92 -6.28 6.31
C ILE A 130 9.07 -7.54 6.05
N ALA A 131 9.63 -8.48 5.28
CA ALA A 131 8.97 -9.75 4.96
C ALA A 131 8.77 -10.61 6.22
N ALA A 132 9.74 -10.65 7.12
CA ALA A 132 9.63 -11.33 8.40
C ALA A 132 8.52 -10.72 9.27
N PHE A 133 8.45 -9.40 9.38
CA PHE A 133 7.38 -8.71 10.11
C PHE A 133 6.01 -9.03 9.53
N GLY A 134 5.82 -8.86 8.22
CA GLY A 134 4.55 -9.17 7.54
C GLY A 134 4.19 -10.65 7.65
N GLY A 135 5.16 -11.53 7.46
CA GLY A 135 5.00 -12.99 7.56
C GLY A 135 4.60 -13.44 8.97
N SER A 136 5.24 -12.91 10.01
CA SER A 136 4.88 -13.19 11.40
C SER A 136 3.48 -12.67 11.75
N PHE A 137 3.11 -11.48 11.26
CA PHE A 137 1.75 -10.96 11.45
C PHE A 137 0.69 -11.85 10.77
N LEU A 138 0.92 -12.22 9.51
CA LEU A 138 0.03 -13.13 8.78
C LEU A 138 -0.04 -14.51 9.43
N ALA A 139 1.09 -15.03 9.91
CA ALA A 139 1.13 -16.28 10.67
C ALA A 139 0.27 -16.18 11.94
N MET A 140 0.40 -15.09 12.70
CA MET A 140 -0.42 -14.86 13.89
C MET A 140 -1.92 -14.83 13.57
N VAL A 141 -2.33 -14.10 12.51
CA VAL A 141 -3.75 -14.04 12.10
C VAL A 141 -4.26 -15.39 11.61
N GLY A 142 -3.45 -16.10 10.82
CA GLY A 142 -3.77 -17.44 10.32
C GLY A 142 -3.93 -18.44 11.47
N LEU A 143 -2.95 -18.50 12.38
CA LEU A 143 -3.01 -19.37 13.56
C LEU A 143 -4.19 -19.04 14.47
N LYS A 144 -4.51 -17.75 14.64
CA LYS A 144 -5.71 -17.33 15.39
C LYS A 144 -6.99 -17.89 14.78
N TYR A 145 -7.09 -17.97 13.46
CA TYR A 145 -8.22 -18.63 12.79
C TYR A 145 -8.16 -20.15 12.99
N PHE A 146 -6.99 -20.77 12.82
CA PHE A 146 -6.85 -22.23 12.93
C PHE A 146 -7.15 -22.76 14.34
N PHE A 147 -6.85 -22.01 15.40
CA PHE A 147 -7.12 -22.41 16.80
C PHE A 147 -8.45 -21.88 17.35
N ASN A 148 -9.31 -21.30 16.52
CA ASN A 148 -10.59 -20.79 17.00
C ASN A 148 -11.61 -21.93 17.17
N VAL A 149 -11.81 -22.37 18.41
CA VAL A 149 -12.79 -23.40 18.84
C VAL A 149 -14.22 -23.09 18.37
N LYS A 150 -14.57 -21.81 18.19
CA LYS A 150 -15.92 -21.39 17.78
C LYS A 150 -16.11 -21.29 16.26
N LYS A 151 -15.11 -21.68 15.46
CA LYS A 151 -15.23 -21.59 13.99
C LYS A 151 -16.09 -22.75 13.47
N SER A 152 -16.91 -22.46 12.46
CA SER A 152 -17.82 -23.44 11.85
C SER A 152 -17.25 -24.12 10.60
N ILE A 153 -16.18 -23.57 10.04
CA ILE A 153 -15.57 -24.05 8.79
C ILE A 153 -14.13 -24.45 9.09
N HIS A 154 -13.81 -25.69 8.74
CA HIS A 154 -12.45 -26.21 8.74
C HIS A 154 -11.92 -26.28 7.30
N TRP A 155 -10.74 -25.72 7.05
CA TRP A 155 -10.11 -25.76 5.72
C TRP A 155 -9.29 -27.06 5.56
N VAL A 156 -8.54 -27.44 6.60
CA VAL A 156 -7.73 -28.66 6.69
C VAL A 156 -8.15 -29.47 7.90
N ARG A 157 -9.22 -30.24 7.74
CA ARG A 157 -9.91 -30.96 8.81
C ARG A 157 -9.00 -31.84 9.68
N MET A 158 -8.04 -32.55 9.07
CA MET A 158 -7.09 -33.43 9.77
C MET A 158 -6.19 -32.70 10.78
N ILE A 159 -5.85 -31.43 10.51
CA ILE A 159 -5.00 -30.62 11.39
C ILE A 159 -5.87 -29.82 12.35
N GLU A 160 -7.05 -29.38 11.93
CA GLU A 160 -7.88 -28.47 12.71
C GLU A 160 -8.75 -29.17 13.76
N GLU A 161 -9.32 -30.34 13.48
CA GLU A 161 -10.19 -31.06 14.43
C GLU A 161 -9.54 -31.37 15.80
N PRO A 162 -8.23 -31.70 15.90
CA PRO A 162 -7.59 -31.88 17.20
C PRO A 162 -7.29 -30.56 17.95
N LEU A 163 -7.36 -29.42 17.27
CA LEU A 163 -6.89 -28.11 17.77
C LEU A 163 -8.03 -27.14 18.11
N THR A 164 -9.28 -27.51 17.83
CA THR A 164 -10.50 -26.73 18.06
C THR A 164 -11.58 -27.59 18.67
#